data_AF-A0A3C0AIW4-F1
#
_entry.id   AF-A0A3C0AIW4-F1
#
_cell.length_a   1.000
_cell.length_b   1.000
_cell.length_c   1.000
_cell.angle_alpha   90.00
_cell.angle_beta   90.00
_cell.angle_gamma   90.00
#
_symmetry.space_group_name_H-M   'P 1'
#
loop_
_entity.id
_entity.type
_entity.pdbx_description
1 polymer ?
#
loop_
_entity_poly.entity_id
_entity_poly.type
_entity_poly.pdbx_seq_one_letter_code
_entity_poly.pdbx_strand_id
1 'polypeptide(L)'
;MKFKCALMPEKKTNSNRRDFLTGRVLKQAIENAGDDLADYLNQATEEFAAPSGGSTIRLSTRAMATEFAMVINPGASQQVMRASDALDLIHEYEQLMTVYRSTSEMSRVNATASEGPV
;
A
#
# COMPACT_ATOMS: atom_id res chain seq x y z
N MET A 1 -38.40 27.36 -24.47
CA MET A 1 -37.19 28.16 -24.17
C MET A 1 -35.97 27.33 -24.49
N LYS A 2 -35.14 27.76 -25.47
CA LYS A 2 -33.86 27.11 -25.82
C LYS A 2 -32.75 27.74 -24.97
N PHE A 3 -32.03 26.95 -24.18
CA PHE A 3 -30.80 27.42 -23.54
C PHE A 3 -29.60 26.99 -24.38
N LYS A 4 -28.92 27.99 -24.94
CA LYS A 4 -27.72 27.90 -25.77
C LYS A 4 -26.51 27.89 -24.81
N CYS A 5 -25.78 26.78 -24.74
CA CYS A 5 -24.57 26.67 -23.93
C CYS A 5 -23.41 27.33 -24.69
N ALA A 6 -22.86 28.42 -24.15
CA ALA A 6 -21.70 29.10 -24.73
C ALA A 6 -20.43 28.33 -24.37
N LEU A 7 -19.64 27.94 -25.38
CA LEU A 7 -18.30 27.38 -25.22
C LEU A 7 -17.36 28.45 -24.64
N MET A 8 -16.87 28.24 -23.43
CA MET A 8 -15.69 28.95 -22.94
C MET A 8 -14.42 28.30 -23.52
N PRO A 9 -13.41 29.08 -23.94
CA PRO A 9 -12.17 28.53 -24.48
C PRO A 9 -11.37 27.86 -23.36
N GLU A 10 -11.13 26.55 -23.47
CA GLU A 10 -10.18 25.87 -22.59
C GLU A 10 -8.76 26.41 -22.82
N LYS A 11 -8.21 27.03 -21.77
CA LYS A 11 -6.79 27.38 -21.70
C LYS A 11 -5.98 26.10 -21.51
N LYS A 12 -5.60 25.46 -22.61
CA LYS A 12 -4.73 24.26 -22.59
C LYS A 12 -3.37 24.60 -21.99
N THR A 13 -3.20 24.24 -20.71
CA THR A 13 -1.90 24.26 -20.05
C THR A 13 -1.15 23.01 -20.49
N ASN A 14 -0.16 23.16 -21.38
CA ASN A 14 0.73 22.07 -21.79
C ASN A 14 1.66 21.69 -20.63
N SER A 15 1.13 20.96 -19.65
CA SER A 15 1.90 20.34 -18.58
C SER A 15 2.42 18.99 -19.06
N ASN A 16 3.75 18.85 -19.19
CA ASN A 16 4.37 17.56 -19.52
C ASN A 16 4.56 16.74 -18.24
N ARG A 17 4.35 15.42 -18.33
CA ARG A 17 4.48 14.45 -17.22
C ARG A 17 5.80 14.59 -16.47
N ARG A 18 6.87 14.93 -17.17
CA ARG A 18 8.20 15.16 -16.57
C ARG A 18 8.20 16.38 -15.64
N ASP A 19 7.50 17.45 -16.00
CA ASP A 19 7.41 18.66 -15.17
C ASP A 19 6.47 18.44 -13.97
N PHE A 20 5.49 17.54 -14.09
CA PHE A 20 4.67 17.07 -12.96
C PHE A 20 5.50 16.24 -11.97
N LEU A 21 6.23 15.23 -12.45
CA LEU A 21 7.04 14.34 -11.60
C LEU A 21 8.24 15.03 -10.96
N THR A 22 8.76 16.10 -11.59
CA THR A 22 9.83 16.93 -11.01
C THR A 22 9.32 18.07 -10.16
N GLY A 23 8.00 18.18 -9.96
CA GLY A 23 7.37 19.19 -9.09
C GLY A 23 7.47 20.63 -9.61
N ARG A 24 7.89 20.84 -10.87
CA ARG A 24 8.05 22.19 -11.43
C ARG A 24 6.71 22.88 -11.71
N VAL A 25 5.71 22.11 -12.12
CA VAL A 25 4.34 22.63 -12.32
C VAL A 25 3.73 23.05 -11.00
N LEU A 26 4.03 22.31 -9.93
CA LEU A 26 3.66 22.69 -8.58
C LEU A 26 4.35 24.02 -8.24
N LYS A 27 5.69 24.10 -8.31
CA LYS A 27 6.45 25.34 -8.04
C LYS A 27 5.94 26.58 -8.79
N GLN A 28 5.56 26.45 -10.07
CA GLN A 28 5.00 27.56 -10.85
C GLN A 28 3.58 27.96 -10.40
N ALA A 29 2.75 27.02 -9.96
CA ALA A 29 1.47 27.34 -9.34
C ALA A 29 1.67 28.00 -7.96
N ILE A 30 2.70 27.59 -7.21
CA ILE A 30 3.09 28.16 -5.91
C ILE A 30 3.49 29.63 -6.02
N GLU A 31 4.35 29.96 -6.99
CA GLU A 31 4.83 31.34 -7.20
C GLU A 31 3.69 32.32 -7.56
N ASN A 32 2.58 31.84 -8.14
CA ASN A 32 1.44 32.66 -8.55
C ASN A 32 0.36 32.84 -7.45
N ALA A 33 0.41 32.07 -6.37
CA ALA A 33 -0.60 32.02 -5.31
C ALA A 33 -0.02 32.28 -3.91
N GLY A 34 1.07 33.05 -3.84
CA GLY A 34 2.07 33.06 -2.77
C GLY A 34 1.60 33.29 -1.32
N ASP A 35 0.47 33.96 -1.08
CA ASP A 35 0.00 34.21 0.31
C ASP A 35 -0.90 33.07 0.83
N ASP A 36 -1.95 32.68 0.11
CA ASP A 36 -2.87 31.61 0.54
C ASP A 36 -2.17 30.23 0.64
N LEU A 37 -1.12 30.05 -0.16
CA LEU A 37 -0.36 28.82 -0.15
C LEU A 37 0.71 28.77 0.95
N ALA A 38 1.23 29.91 1.43
CA ALA A 38 2.17 29.90 2.54
C ALA A 38 1.50 29.33 3.81
N ASP A 39 0.25 29.68 4.04
CA ASP A 39 -0.56 29.12 5.13
C ASP A 39 -0.92 27.64 4.87
N TYR A 40 -1.28 27.29 3.63
CA TYR A 40 -1.56 25.88 3.27
C TYR A 40 -0.32 24.99 3.36
N LEU A 41 0.87 25.51 3.01
CA LEU A 41 2.14 24.79 3.14
C LEU A 41 2.55 24.68 4.61
N ASN A 42 2.39 25.71 5.43
CA ASN A 42 2.65 25.59 6.87
C ASN A 42 1.74 24.54 7.51
N GLN A 43 0.45 24.54 7.17
CA GLN A 43 -0.51 23.56 7.67
C GLN A 43 -0.27 22.14 7.11
N ALA A 44 0.06 22.03 5.82
CA ALA A 44 0.47 20.76 5.22
C ALA A 44 1.83 20.27 5.76
N THR A 45 2.73 21.16 6.19
CA THR A 45 4.02 20.76 6.79
C THR A 45 3.82 20.16 8.18
N GLU A 46 2.78 20.58 8.91
CA GLU A 46 2.36 19.92 10.16
C GLU A 46 1.74 18.53 9.90
N GLU A 47 0.98 18.35 8.81
CA GLU A 47 0.44 17.03 8.39
C GLU A 47 1.50 16.12 7.71
N PHE A 48 2.53 16.70 7.10
CA PHE A 48 3.69 16.03 6.49
C PHE A 48 4.92 16.04 7.40
N ALA A 49 4.73 15.93 8.71
CA ALA A 49 5.84 15.62 9.60
C ALA A 49 6.57 14.38 9.04
N ALA A 50 7.83 14.54 8.65
CA ALA A 50 8.64 13.45 8.12
C ALA A 50 8.51 12.25 9.06
N PRO A 51 8.20 11.03 8.56
CA PRO A 51 7.93 9.89 9.41
C PRO A 51 9.09 9.72 10.39
N SER A 52 8.80 9.98 11.67
CA SER A 52 9.83 9.91 12.71
C SER A 52 10.11 8.45 13.02
N GLY A 53 11.39 8.07 13.03
CA GLY A 53 11.80 6.72 13.39
C GLY A 53 11.55 6.48 14.87
N GLY A 54 10.64 5.56 15.18
CA GLY A 54 10.37 5.09 16.54
C GLY A 54 11.08 3.78 16.87
N SER A 55 11.00 3.37 18.14
CA SER A 55 11.28 1.98 18.50
C SER A 55 10.35 1.07 17.70
N THR A 56 10.83 -0.11 17.29
CA THR A 56 10.03 -1.10 16.56
C THR A 56 10.27 -2.49 17.13
N ILE A 57 9.26 -3.34 17.00
CA ILE A 57 9.32 -4.76 17.34
C ILE A 57 9.25 -5.53 16.03
N ARG A 58 10.19 -6.46 15.85
CA ARG A 58 10.21 -7.41 14.73
C ARG A 58 9.85 -8.79 15.24
N LEU A 59 8.75 -9.33 14.72
CA LEU A 59 8.37 -10.73 14.90
C LEU A 59 8.67 -11.47 13.59
N SER A 60 9.18 -12.69 13.66
CA SER A 60 9.35 -13.52 12.47
C SER A 60 9.05 -14.99 12.73
N THR A 61 8.62 -15.67 11.66
CA THR A 61 8.47 -17.12 11.62
C THR A 61 9.04 -17.65 10.30
N ARG A 62 9.42 -18.93 10.28
CA ARG A 62 9.90 -19.62 9.09
C ARG A 62 8.84 -20.60 8.62
N ALA A 63 8.34 -20.41 7.42
CA ALA A 63 7.35 -21.26 6.77
C ALA A 63 7.63 -21.28 5.27
N MET A 64 7.22 -22.33 4.56
CA MET A 64 7.43 -22.47 3.11
C MET A 64 8.90 -22.29 2.66
N ALA A 65 9.85 -22.71 3.51
CA ALA A 65 11.29 -22.50 3.34
C ALA A 65 11.75 -21.02 3.27
N THR A 66 10.89 -20.05 3.57
CA THR A 66 11.20 -18.61 3.62
C THR A 66 10.97 -18.02 5.02
N GLU A 67 11.56 -16.86 5.29
CA GLU A 67 11.29 -16.11 6.53
C GLU A 67 10.17 -15.09 6.25
N PHE A 68 9.15 -15.10 7.10
CA PHE A 68 8.13 -14.07 7.15
C PHE A 68 8.36 -13.21 8.38
N ALA A 69 8.30 -11.89 8.22
CA ALA A 69 8.52 -10.97 9.31
C ALA A 69 7.48 -9.84 9.30
N MET A 70 7.06 -9.46 10.50
CA MET A 70 6.22 -8.29 10.74
C MET A 70 7.00 -7.30 11.58
N VAL A 71 7.08 -6.05 11.12
CA VAL A 71 7.69 -4.95 11.86
C VAL A 71 6.55 -4.02 12.28
N ILE A 72 6.36 -3.90 13.59
CA ILE A 72 5.30 -3.08 14.18
C ILE A 72 5.89 -2.09 15.18
N ASN A 73 5.21 -0.98 15.38
CA ASN A 73 5.52 -0.08 16.49
C ASN A 73 5.18 -0.78 17.82
N PRO A 74 5.97 -0.58 18.89
CA PRO A 74 5.66 -1.11 20.19
C PRO A 74 4.35 -0.53 20.68
N GLY A 75 3.47 -1.41 21.16
CA GLY A 75 2.16 -1.06 21.67
C GLY A 75 1.80 -1.94 22.86
N ALA A 76 0.50 -2.01 23.17
CA ALA A 76 0.01 -2.93 24.19
C ALA A 76 0.40 -4.38 23.86
N SER A 77 0.68 -5.19 24.89
CA SER A 77 1.06 -6.60 24.71
C SER A 77 0.06 -7.37 23.86
N GLN A 78 -1.23 -7.05 23.95
CA GLN A 78 -2.27 -7.64 23.11
C GLN A 78 -2.03 -7.44 21.61
N GLN A 79 -1.49 -6.29 21.18
CA GLN A 79 -1.19 -6.05 19.76
C GLN A 79 -0.06 -6.95 19.25
N VAL A 80 0.97 -7.16 20.08
CA VAL A 80 2.07 -8.07 19.77
C VAL A 80 1.56 -9.52 19.68
N MET A 81 0.67 -9.93 20.59
CA MET A 81 0.03 -11.24 20.54
C MET A 81 -0.79 -11.43 19.25
N ARG A 82 -1.57 -10.42 18.83
CA ARG A 82 -2.30 -10.47 17.54
C ARG A 82 -1.38 -10.58 16.33
N ALA A 83 -0.24 -9.91 16.36
CA ALA A 83 0.75 -10.03 15.30
C ALA A 83 1.37 -11.44 15.27
N SER A 84 1.56 -12.08 16.44
CA SER A 84 1.95 -13.48 16.52
C SER A 84 0.86 -14.41 15.96
N ASP A 85 -0.40 -14.24 16.38
CA ASP A 85 -1.54 -15.01 15.88
C ASP A 85 -1.62 -14.95 14.33
N ALA A 86 -1.34 -13.77 13.76
CA ALA A 86 -1.33 -13.58 12.32
C ALA A 86 -0.19 -14.33 11.61
N LEU A 87 0.99 -14.43 12.25
CA LEU A 87 2.10 -15.21 11.70
C LEU A 87 1.83 -16.72 11.79
N ASP A 88 1.08 -17.18 12.79
CA ASP A 88 0.72 -18.60 12.92
C ASP A 88 -0.18 -19.08 11.77
N LEU A 89 -1.04 -18.22 11.21
CA LEU A 89 -1.86 -18.53 10.02
C LEU A 89 -1.03 -18.96 8.81
N ILE A 90 0.24 -18.54 8.72
CA ILE A 90 1.12 -18.92 7.62
C ILE A 90 1.36 -20.44 7.59
N HIS A 91 1.39 -21.10 8.75
CA HIS A 91 1.54 -22.54 8.84
C HIS A 91 0.29 -23.28 8.33
N GLU A 92 -0.90 -22.74 8.57
CA GLU A 92 -2.14 -23.28 8.01
C GLU A 92 -2.16 -23.16 6.47
N TYR A 93 -1.72 -22.02 5.94
CA TYR A 93 -1.59 -21.82 4.50
C TYR A 93 -0.53 -22.72 3.88
N GLU A 94 0.59 -22.96 4.56
CA GLU A 94 1.60 -23.93 4.11
C GLU A 94 1.03 -25.34 4.01
N GLN A 95 0.26 -25.76 5.01
CA GLN A 95 -0.39 -27.08 4.99
C GLN A 95 -1.39 -27.21 3.84
N LEU A 96 -2.11 -26.13 3.51
CA LEU A 96 -3.07 -26.11 2.40
C LEU A 96 -2.39 -26.14 1.04
N MET A 97 -1.37 -25.29 0.83
CA MET A 97 -0.83 -24.98 -0.50
C MET A 97 0.44 -25.74 -0.87
N THR A 98 1.13 -26.38 0.08
CA THR A 98 2.42 -27.03 -0.21
C THR A 98 2.27 -28.16 -1.22
N VAL A 99 3.07 -28.15 -2.29
CA VAL A 99 3.14 -29.26 -3.26
C VAL A 99 4.15 -30.33 -2.86
N TYR A 100 4.93 -30.06 -1.80
CA TYR A 100 6.02 -30.94 -1.37
C TYR A 100 5.53 -32.05 -0.42
N ARG A 101 4.32 -31.96 0.10
CA ARG A 101 3.69 -33.00 0.93
C ARG A 101 2.52 -33.59 0.17
N SER A 102 2.52 -34.91 -0.01
CA SER A 102 1.42 -35.63 -0.66
C SER A 102 0.09 -35.53 0.09
N THR A 103 0.13 -35.23 1.38
CA THR A 103 -1.05 -35.10 2.24
C THR A 103 -1.69 -33.72 2.21
N SER A 104 -1.15 -32.75 1.48
CA SER A 104 -1.75 -31.42 1.37
C SER A 104 -2.96 -31.45 0.45
N GLU A 105 -3.88 -30.50 0.68
CA GLU A 105 -5.05 -30.32 -0.17
C GLU A 105 -4.65 -30.01 -1.62
N MET A 106 -3.65 -29.12 -1.81
CA MET A 106 -3.14 -28.80 -3.14
C MET A 106 -2.62 -30.02 -3.89
N SER A 107 -1.84 -30.90 -3.23
CA SER A 107 -1.33 -32.13 -3.85
C SER A 107 -2.46 -33.08 -4.21
N ARG A 108 -3.48 -33.19 -3.35
CA ARG A 108 -4.63 -34.07 -3.57
C ARG A 108 -5.48 -33.60 -4.77
N VAL A 109 -5.78 -32.30 -4.84
CA VAL A 109 -6.52 -31.70 -5.97
C VAL A 109 -5.73 -31.88 -7.27
N ASN A 110 -4.42 -31.62 -7.25
CA ASN A 110 -3.58 -31.79 -8.44
C ASN A 110 -3.56 -33.23 -8.94
N ALA A 111 -3.66 -34.23 -8.04
CA ALA A 111 -3.66 -35.65 -8.43
C ALA A 111 -4.95 -36.05 -9.17
N THR A 112 -6.10 -35.48 -8.81
CA THR A 112 -7.41 -35.81 -9.40
C THR A 112 -7.85 -34.80 -10.46
N ALA A 113 -7.05 -33.76 -10.76
CA ALA A 113 -7.42 -32.67 -11.65
C ALA A 113 -7.76 -33.10 -13.10
N SER A 114 -7.28 -34.27 -13.53
CA SER A 114 -7.63 -34.82 -14.85
C SER A 114 -9.00 -35.52 -14.89
N GLU A 115 -9.58 -35.83 -13.73
CA GLU A 115 -10.79 -36.66 -13.60
C GLU A 115 -12.09 -35.85 -13.68
N GLY A 116 -12.01 -34.52 -13.57
CA GLY A 116 -13.16 -33.63 -13.62
C GLY A 116 -12.86 -32.23 -13.11
N PRO A 117 -13.90 -31.41 -12.88
CA PRO A 117 -13.75 -30.08 -12.28
C PRO A 117 -13.11 -30.16 -10.89
N VAL A 118 -12.27 -29.17 -10.57
CA VAL A 118 -11.58 -28.99 -9.29
C VAL A 118 -12.25 -27.94 -8.41
#